data_AF-A0A246RPA3-F1
#
_entry.id   AF-A0A246RPA3-F1
#
_cell.length_a   1.000
_cell.length_b   1.000
_cell.length_c   1.000
_cell.angle_alpha   90.00
_cell.angle_beta   90.00
_cell.angle_gamma   90.00
#
_symmetry.space_group_name_H-M   'P 1'
#
loop_
_entity.id
_entity.type
_entity.pdbx_description
1 polymer ?
#
loop_
_entity_poly.entity_id
_entity_poly.type
_entity_poly.pdbx_seq_one_letter_code
_entity_poly.pdbx_strand_id
1 'polypeptide(L)'
;MTVFPARRAVPTRALPPVTVPHPRPDGSAALDPARPTPLEWARRRRAERGARRLEAAGARALGQLDHLGPAWHVIEWPRTDVSDVLRDHGQDERAGFLAIGPSGLFAVSIADHGRARVLVAGDVVQINGKRPPYVAEARRDAKRASKALTEAVGLPIPVTPVLTFVGSGVISVYGLPKDCMMATHRELDRLLVAGGNRISPATAEKLSRVAQAPQTWHNGTYRPTGDYRWYDEGRTAADKPAGRR
;
A
#
# COMPACT_ATOMS: atom_id res chain seq x y z
N MET A 1 101.99 6.63 -38.58
CA MET A 1 101.85 5.85 -37.33
C MET A 1 101.28 6.76 -36.26
N THR A 2 100.01 6.57 -35.89
CA THR A 2 99.48 7.00 -34.59
C THR A 2 98.08 6.42 -34.41
N VAL A 3 97.90 5.82 -33.25
CA VAL A 3 96.80 5.00 -32.76
C VAL A 3 95.84 5.93 -32.00
N PHE A 4 94.54 5.85 -32.24
CA PHE A 4 93.49 6.40 -31.37
C PHE A 4 92.18 5.60 -31.57
N PRO A 5 91.30 5.51 -30.56
CA PRO A 5 91.09 4.27 -29.83
C PRO A 5 89.65 3.75 -29.90
N ALA A 6 89.47 2.54 -29.35
CA ALA A 6 88.25 1.76 -29.27
C ALA A 6 87.03 2.52 -28.71
N ARG A 7 85.93 2.54 -29.48
CA ARG A 7 84.59 2.85 -28.98
C ARG A 7 83.95 1.60 -28.39
N ARG A 8 83.54 1.71 -27.14
CA ARG A 8 82.81 0.71 -26.35
C ARG A 8 81.39 0.56 -26.92
N ALA A 9 81.02 -0.65 -27.32
CA ALA A 9 79.68 -0.99 -27.79
C ALA A 9 78.68 -1.04 -26.62
N VAL A 10 77.49 -0.53 -26.84
CA VAL A 10 76.36 -0.50 -25.90
C VAL A 10 75.56 -1.81 -26.08
N PRO A 11 75.23 -2.57 -25.02
CA PRO A 11 74.40 -3.75 -25.18
C PRO A 11 72.92 -3.38 -25.39
N THR A 12 72.38 -3.82 -26.53
CA THR A 12 70.97 -3.74 -26.91
C THR A 12 70.10 -4.54 -25.92
N ARG A 13 69.28 -3.84 -25.13
CA ARG A 13 68.26 -4.46 -24.28
C ARG A 13 67.05 -4.83 -25.15
N ALA A 14 66.79 -6.12 -25.31
CA ALA A 14 65.62 -6.65 -26.01
C ALA A 14 64.32 -6.20 -25.33
N LEU A 15 63.35 -5.75 -26.13
CA LEU A 15 61.99 -5.40 -25.70
C LEU A 15 61.20 -6.70 -25.42
N PRO A 16 60.40 -6.78 -24.34
CA PRO A 16 59.48 -7.90 -24.14
C PRO A 16 58.29 -7.82 -25.14
N PRO A 17 57.70 -8.95 -25.54
CA PRO A 17 56.59 -8.97 -26.48
C PRO A 17 55.36 -8.27 -25.91
N VAL A 18 54.77 -7.40 -26.72
CA VAL A 18 53.49 -6.72 -26.47
C VAL A 18 52.42 -7.79 -26.27
N THR A 19 51.99 -7.98 -25.04
CA THR A 19 50.80 -8.80 -24.74
C THR A 19 49.59 -7.97 -25.12
N VAL A 20 48.92 -8.32 -26.22
CA VAL A 20 47.66 -7.71 -26.63
C VAL A 20 46.61 -8.05 -25.57
N PRO A 21 46.05 -7.07 -24.84
CA PRO A 21 44.98 -7.35 -23.90
C PRO A 21 43.75 -7.77 -24.71
N HIS A 22 43.26 -8.98 -24.46
CA HIS A 22 41.96 -9.39 -24.96
C HIS A 22 40.90 -8.50 -24.30
N PRO A 23 39.96 -7.89 -25.06
CA PRO A 23 38.90 -7.11 -24.46
C PRO A 23 38.05 -8.04 -23.58
N ARG A 24 38.06 -7.78 -22.27
CA ARG A 24 37.08 -8.34 -21.34
C ARG A 24 35.70 -7.90 -21.86
N PRO A 25 34.67 -8.77 -21.88
CA PRO A 25 33.32 -8.28 -22.10
C PRO A 25 33.06 -7.24 -21.00
N ASP A 26 32.78 -6.02 -21.43
CA ASP A 26 32.50 -4.89 -20.57
C ASP A 26 31.60 -5.35 -19.44
N GLY A 27 32.15 -5.31 -18.22
CA GLY A 27 31.35 -5.42 -17.03
C GLY A 27 30.25 -4.39 -17.19
N SER A 28 29.00 -4.87 -17.18
CA SER A 28 27.82 -4.04 -17.05
C SER A 28 28.18 -2.95 -16.05
N ALA A 29 28.39 -1.73 -16.56
CA ALA A 29 28.53 -0.57 -15.73
C ALA A 29 27.17 -0.47 -15.04
N ALA A 30 27.09 -1.09 -13.86
CA ALA A 30 26.02 -0.87 -12.93
C ALA A 30 26.02 0.64 -12.76
N LEU A 31 25.06 1.30 -13.41
CA LEU A 31 24.83 2.72 -13.24
C LEU A 31 24.69 2.90 -11.74
N ASP A 32 25.72 3.48 -11.11
CA ASP A 32 25.68 3.85 -9.70
C ASP A 32 24.36 4.61 -9.52
N PRO A 33 23.44 4.16 -8.64
CA PRO A 33 22.15 4.80 -8.52
C PRO A 33 22.41 6.26 -8.15
N ALA A 34 22.09 7.16 -9.09
CA ALA A 34 22.34 8.58 -8.92
C ALA A 34 21.79 9.01 -7.56
N ARG A 35 22.65 9.62 -6.72
CA ARG A 35 22.22 10.03 -5.38
C ARG A 35 20.99 10.93 -5.51
N PRO A 36 19.88 10.61 -4.84
CA PRO A 36 18.62 11.33 -5.01
C PRO A 36 18.82 12.81 -4.65
N THR A 37 18.18 13.69 -5.40
CA THR A 37 18.21 15.12 -5.09
C THR A 37 17.61 15.37 -3.71
N PRO A 38 17.98 16.47 -3.01
CA PRO A 38 17.41 16.80 -1.70
C PRO A 38 15.88 16.86 -1.68
N LEU A 39 15.25 17.26 -2.80
CA LEU A 39 13.79 17.28 -2.94
C LEU A 39 13.20 15.87 -3.07
N GLU A 40 13.83 14.98 -3.83
CA GLU A 40 13.43 13.56 -3.94
C GLU A 40 13.60 12.85 -2.61
N TRP A 41 14.72 13.06 -1.93
CA TRP A 41 14.95 12.58 -0.57
C TRP A 41 13.86 13.06 0.39
N ALA A 42 13.53 14.35 0.37
CA ALA A 42 12.51 14.92 1.25
C ALA A 42 11.09 14.42 0.91
N ARG A 43 10.79 14.14 -0.37
CA ARG A 43 9.52 13.52 -0.80
C ARG A 43 9.44 12.08 -0.33
N ARG A 44 10.49 11.28 -0.57
CA ARG A 44 10.64 9.91 -0.11
C ARG A 44 10.43 9.79 1.41
N ARG A 45 11.12 10.62 2.20
CA ARG A 45 10.97 10.62 3.67
C ARG A 45 9.57 11.01 4.14
N ARG A 46 8.83 11.83 3.39
CA ARG A 46 7.42 12.14 3.71
C ARG A 46 6.51 10.96 3.39
N ALA A 47 6.70 10.30 2.25
CA ALA A 47 5.96 9.10 1.87
C ALA A 47 6.19 7.96 2.87
N GLU A 48 7.46 7.64 3.20
CA GLU A 48 7.82 6.63 4.20
C GLU A 48 7.17 6.89 5.57
N ARG A 49 7.13 8.16 6.01
CA ARG A 49 6.45 8.53 7.27
C ARG A 49 4.93 8.39 7.17
N GLY A 50 4.36 8.67 6.00
CA GLY A 50 2.94 8.45 5.70
C GLY A 50 2.56 6.97 5.79
N ALA A 51 3.32 6.11 5.09
CA ALA A 51 3.13 4.67 5.08
C ALA A 51 3.20 4.06 6.50
N ARG A 52 4.25 4.37 7.28
CA ARG A 52 4.36 3.89 8.67
C ARG A 52 3.20 4.32 9.55
N ARG A 53 2.72 5.56 9.35
CA ARG A 53 1.58 6.08 10.10
C ARG A 53 0.29 5.34 9.75
N LEU A 54 0.11 5.05 8.47
CA LEU A 54 -1.03 4.31 7.97
C LEU A 54 -1.01 2.85 8.44
N GLU A 55 0.13 2.18 8.41
CA GLU A 55 0.31 0.83 8.97
C GLU A 55 -0.02 0.82 10.46
N ALA A 56 0.51 1.78 11.23
CA ALA A 56 0.19 1.92 12.64
C ALA A 56 -1.30 2.21 12.87
N ALA A 57 -1.95 2.96 11.97
CA ALA A 57 -3.38 3.21 12.03
C ALA A 57 -4.20 1.95 11.72
N GLY A 58 -3.76 1.16 10.72
CA GLY A 58 -4.24 -0.17 10.40
C GLY A 58 -4.22 -1.10 11.60
N ALA A 59 -3.03 -1.26 12.20
CA ALA A 59 -2.82 -2.09 13.38
C ALA A 59 -3.71 -1.67 14.57
N ARG A 60 -3.89 -0.36 14.80
CA ARG A 60 -4.80 0.12 15.85
C ARG A 60 -6.26 -0.22 15.58
N ALA A 61 -6.73 -0.09 14.34
CA ALA A 61 -8.09 -0.47 13.99
C ALA A 61 -8.29 -1.98 14.12
N LEU A 62 -7.34 -2.78 13.60
CA LEU A 62 -7.36 -4.24 13.70
C LEU A 62 -7.35 -4.73 15.15
N GLY A 63 -6.51 -4.17 16.02
CA GLY A 63 -6.43 -4.57 17.43
C GLY A 63 -7.72 -4.30 18.23
N GLN A 64 -8.67 -3.51 17.71
CA GLN A 64 -9.99 -3.38 18.35
C GLN A 64 -10.90 -4.55 18.02
N LEU A 65 -10.66 -5.24 16.90
CA LEU A 65 -11.44 -6.40 16.49
C LEU A 65 -11.11 -7.66 17.31
N ASP A 66 -9.98 -7.68 18.04
CA ASP A 66 -9.62 -8.76 18.96
C ASP A 66 -10.70 -9.01 20.04
N HIS A 67 -11.52 -8.01 20.33
CA HIS A 67 -12.61 -8.09 21.31
C HIS A 67 -13.93 -8.66 20.75
N LEU A 68 -14.04 -8.86 19.43
CA LEU A 68 -15.29 -9.25 18.77
C LEU A 68 -15.64 -10.74 18.92
N GLY A 69 -14.68 -11.57 19.33
CA GLY A 69 -14.84 -13.01 19.53
C GLY A 69 -14.65 -13.84 18.25
N PRO A 70 -14.72 -15.19 18.36
CA PRO A 70 -14.26 -16.11 17.33
C PRO A 70 -15.15 -16.18 16.07
N ALA A 71 -16.37 -15.63 16.14
CA ALA A 71 -17.29 -15.59 15.00
C ALA A 71 -16.97 -14.47 14.00
N TRP A 72 -15.99 -13.63 14.31
CA TRP A 72 -15.54 -12.54 13.44
C TRP A 72 -14.27 -12.95 12.68
N HIS A 73 -14.28 -12.67 11.39
CA HIS A 73 -13.21 -12.94 10.47
C HIS A 73 -12.77 -11.62 9.83
N VAL A 74 -11.49 -11.33 9.94
CA VAL A 74 -10.89 -10.15 9.32
C VAL A 74 -10.03 -10.60 8.16
N ILE A 75 -10.28 -10.02 7.00
CA ILE A 75 -9.60 -10.35 5.78
C ILE A 75 -9.00 -9.07 5.24
N GLU A 76 -7.73 -9.17 4.90
CA GLU A 76 -7.05 -8.06 4.26
C GLU A 76 -7.67 -7.79 2.90
N TRP A 77 -8.04 -6.54 2.66
CA TRP A 77 -8.78 -6.13 1.48
C TRP A 77 -7.86 -6.19 0.24
N PRO A 78 -8.09 -7.11 -0.73
CA PRO A 78 -7.29 -7.14 -1.93
C PRO A 78 -7.76 -6.03 -2.86
N ARG A 79 -6.82 -5.20 -3.32
CA ARG A 79 -7.16 -4.09 -4.21
C ARG A 79 -7.41 -4.63 -5.61
N THR A 80 -8.66 -4.56 -6.05
CA THR A 80 -9.16 -5.25 -7.24
C THR A 80 -9.32 -4.34 -8.46
N ASP A 81 -8.58 -3.24 -8.61
CA ASP A 81 -8.65 -2.49 -9.86
C ASP A 81 -7.28 -2.14 -10.44
N VAL A 82 -7.27 -2.05 -11.76
CA VAL A 82 -6.14 -1.61 -12.58
C VAL A 82 -6.07 -0.07 -12.65
N SER A 83 -7.11 0.63 -12.19
CA SER A 83 -7.17 2.10 -12.19
C SER A 83 -6.55 2.73 -10.94
N ASP A 84 -6.53 2.06 -9.79
CA ASP A 84 -5.76 2.39 -8.59
C ASP A 84 -4.26 2.10 -8.83
N VAL A 85 -3.91 1.28 -9.84
CA VAL A 85 -2.53 1.09 -10.32
C VAL A 85 -2.07 2.25 -11.23
N LEU A 86 -3.00 2.86 -11.99
CA LEU A 86 -2.72 3.98 -12.90
C LEU A 86 -2.92 5.36 -12.24
N ARG A 87 -3.70 5.44 -11.16
CA ARG A 87 -3.74 6.62 -10.30
C ARG A 87 -2.42 6.73 -9.55
N ASP A 88 -1.99 7.96 -9.34
CA ASP A 88 -0.78 8.26 -8.61
C ASP A 88 -0.76 7.50 -7.27
N HIS A 89 0.10 6.49 -7.19
CA HIS A 89 0.62 5.75 -6.04
C HIS A 89 0.67 6.57 -4.73
N GLY A 90 0.85 7.90 -4.81
CA GLY A 90 0.85 8.79 -3.65
C GLY A 90 -0.52 9.18 -3.06
N GLN A 91 -1.65 8.93 -3.75
CA GLN A 91 -3.00 9.23 -3.23
C GLN A 91 -3.73 8.00 -2.67
N ASP A 92 -3.28 6.82 -3.05
CA ASP A 92 -3.97 5.56 -2.76
C ASP A 92 -3.38 4.78 -1.59
N GLU A 93 -2.43 5.30 -0.81
CA GLU A 93 -1.96 4.59 0.41
C GLU A 93 -2.99 4.72 1.55
N ARG A 94 -4.06 3.92 1.53
CA ARG A 94 -4.94 3.71 2.69
C ARG A 94 -5.03 2.26 3.12
N ALA A 95 -4.95 2.07 4.42
CA ALA A 95 -5.19 0.80 5.06
C ALA A 95 -6.71 0.56 5.10
N GLY A 96 -7.09 -0.68 4.90
CA GLY A 96 -8.48 -1.10 4.98
C GLY A 96 -8.57 -2.61 5.00
N PHE A 97 -9.68 -3.12 5.51
CA PHE A 97 -9.92 -4.55 5.64
C PHE A 97 -11.40 -4.84 5.51
N LEU A 98 -11.71 -6.10 5.20
CA LEU A 98 -13.06 -6.63 5.23
C LEU A 98 -13.28 -7.32 6.57
N ALA A 99 -14.27 -6.88 7.33
CA ALA A 99 -14.74 -7.55 8.54
C ALA A 99 -16.01 -8.33 8.23
N ILE A 100 -16.04 -9.61 8.59
CA ILE A 100 -17.16 -10.52 8.36
C ILE A 100 -17.52 -11.12 9.70
N GLY A 101 -18.75 -10.95 10.14
CA GLY A 101 -19.21 -11.51 11.40
C GLY A 101 -20.72 -11.60 11.48
N PRO A 102 -21.28 -11.93 12.67
CA PRO A 102 -22.72 -12.09 12.86
C PRO A 102 -23.55 -10.88 12.42
N SER A 103 -23.01 -9.66 12.53
CA SER A 103 -23.67 -8.43 12.08
C SER A 103 -23.69 -8.21 10.58
N GLY A 104 -22.97 -9.03 9.81
CA GLY A 104 -22.84 -8.92 8.36
C GLY A 104 -21.41 -8.64 7.92
N LEU A 105 -21.29 -8.04 6.72
CA LEU A 105 -20.02 -7.76 6.07
C LEU A 105 -19.78 -6.27 5.99
N PHE A 106 -18.57 -5.85 6.34
CA PHE A 106 -18.17 -4.45 6.45
C PHE A 106 -16.85 -4.21 5.75
N ALA A 107 -16.85 -3.31 4.76
CA ALA A 107 -15.62 -2.82 4.15
C ALA A 107 -15.14 -1.60 4.96
N VAL A 108 -14.08 -1.80 5.73
CA VAL A 108 -13.54 -0.78 6.64
C VAL A 108 -12.39 -0.05 5.96
N SER A 109 -12.59 1.23 5.67
CA SER A 109 -11.55 2.14 5.16
C SER A 109 -10.98 2.97 6.32
N ILE A 110 -9.66 3.08 6.41
CA ILE A 110 -8.99 3.77 7.51
C ILE A 110 -8.46 5.13 7.05
N ALA A 111 -8.86 6.17 7.78
CA ALA A 111 -8.42 7.54 7.61
C ALA A 111 -7.57 7.98 8.81
N ASP A 112 -6.25 8.04 8.64
CA ASP A 112 -5.35 8.62 9.66
C ASP A 112 -5.37 10.15 9.59
N HIS A 113 -5.94 10.79 10.60
CA HIS A 113 -5.93 12.25 10.75
C HIS A 113 -4.90 12.74 11.79
N GLY A 114 -4.23 11.84 12.52
CA GLY A 114 -3.28 12.19 13.56
C GLY A 114 -3.85 13.17 14.58
N ARG A 115 -3.25 14.35 14.71
CA ARG A 115 -3.71 15.42 15.62
C ARG A 115 -4.63 16.44 14.94
N ALA A 116 -4.86 16.30 13.63
CA ALA A 116 -5.69 17.25 12.90
C ALA A 116 -7.15 17.13 13.31
N ARG A 117 -7.84 18.28 13.38
CA ARG A 117 -9.29 18.32 13.56
C ARG A 117 -9.98 17.76 12.31
N VAL A 118 -10.98 16.92 12.55
CA VAL A 118 -11.87 16.40 11.52
C VAL A 118 -13.23 17.07 11.66
N LEU A 119 -13.77 17.53 10.54
CA LEU A 119 -15.13 18.02 10.43
C LEU A 119 -15.89 17.09 9.49
N VAL A 120 -17.06 16.63 9.91
CA VAL A 120 -17.95 15.85 9.04
C VAL A 120 -19.29 16.55 8.92
N ALA A 121 -19.74 16.77 7.69
CA ALA A 121 -21.03 17.36 7.36
C ALA A 121 -21.67 16.54 6.23
N GLY A 122 -22.43 15.51 6.60
CA GLY A 122 -22.99 14.55 5.65
C GLY A 122 -21.87 13.81 4.92
N ASP A 123 -21.85 13.92 3.59
CA ASP A 123 -20.84 13.27 2.73
C ASP A 123 -19.50 14.01 2.68
N VAL A 124 -19.43 15.22 3.25
CA VAL A 124 -18.22 16.04 3.23
C VAL A 124 -17.40 15.80 4.49
N VAL A 125 -16.21 15.26 4.31
CA VAL A 125 -15.18 15.15 5.35
C VAL A 125 -14.11 16.20 5.09
N GLN A 126 -13.74 16.97 6.11
CA GLN A 126 -12.67 17.95 6.04
C GLN A 126 -11.62 17.69 7.14
N ILE A 127 -10.36 17.58 6.72
CA ILE A 127 -9.21 17.30 7.58
C ILE A 127 -8.12 18.32 7.26
N ASN A 128 -7.69 19.09 8.27
CA ASN A 128 -6.67 20.12 8.11
C ASN A 128 -6.93 21.07 6.92
N GLY A 129 -8.19 21.50 6.73
CA GLY A 129 -8.61 22.39 5.65
C GLY A 129 -8.80 21.73 4.28
N LYS A 130 -8.41 20.47 4.10
CA LYS A 130 -8.63 19.71 2.85
C LYS A 130 -9.90 18.90 2.91
N ARG A 131 -10.57 18.73 1.78
CA ARG A 131 -11.81 17.94 1.64
C ARG A 131 -11.56 16.67 0.83
N PRO A 132 -10.97 15.62 1.43
CA PRO A 132 -10.72 14.41 0.68
C PRO A 132 -12.02 13.62 0.45
N PRO A 133 -12.13 12.85 -0.65
CA PRO A 133 -13.36 12.15 -1.04
C PRO A 133 -13.58 10.83 -0.29
N TYR A 134 -13.27 10.80 1.03
CA TYR A 134 -13.20 9.57 1.82
C TYR A 134 -14.50 8.78 1.85
N VAL A 135 -15.64 9.45 1.96
CA VAL A 135 -16.96 8.80 1.98
C VAL A 135 -17.28 8.14 0.64
N ALA A 136 -17.00 8.83 -0.47
CA ALA A 136 -17.24 8.31 -1.81
C ALA A 136 -16.34 7.11 -2.11
N GLU A 137 -15.09 7.15 -1.67
CA GLU A 137 -14.15 6.02 -1.81
C GLU A 137 -14.57 4.82 -0.96
N ALA A 138 -14.92 5.02 0.32
CA ALA A 138 -15.40 3.93 1.17
C ALA A 138 -16.64 3.22 0.58
N ARG A 139 -17.59 3.98 0.02
CA ARG A 139 -18.75 3.42 -0.70
C ARG A 139 -18.33 2.64 -1.94
N ARG A 140 -17.38 3.16 -2.72
CA ARG A 140 -16.86 2.50 -3.91
C ARG A 140 -16.23 1.15 -3.54
N ASP A 141 -15.46 1.11 -2.47
CA ASP A 141 -14.79 -0.10 -2.01
C ASP A 141 -15.79 -1.14 -1.51
N ALA A 142 -16.79 -0.74 -0.72
CA ALA A 142 -17.87 -1.64 -0.31
C ALA A 142 -18.68 -2.18 -1.49
N LYS A 143 -18.97 -1.34 -2.49
CA LYS A 143 -19.68 -1.77 -3.70
C LYS A 143 -18.86 -2.76 -4.51
N ARG A 144 -17.54 -2.55 -4.61
CA ARG A 144 -16.60 -3.51 -5.25
C ARG A 144 -16.61 -4.84 -4.50
N ALA A 145 -16.60 -4.81 -3.16
CA ALA A 145 -16.63 -5.99 -2.29
C ALA A 145 -17.88 -6.82 -2.54
N SER A 146 -19.02 -6.12 -2.46
CA SER A 146 -20.33 -6.69 -2.66
C SER A 146 -20.44 -7.34 -4.03
N LYS A 147 -19.94 -6.67 -5.08
CA LYS A 147 -19.93 -7.22 -6.44
C LYS A 147 -19.08 -8.50 -6.54
N ALA A 148 -17.83 -8.46 -6.08
CA ALA A 148 -16.92 -9.61 -6.14
C ALA A 148 -17.46 -10.82 -5.39
N LEU A 149 -17.99 -10.62 -4.17
CA LEU A 149 -18.58 -11.69 -3.37
C LEU A 149 -19.88 -12.20 -3.98
N THR A 150 -20.71 -11.33 -4.55
CA THR A 150 -21.94 -11.74 -5.25
C THR A 150 -21.64 -12.58 -6.47
N GLU A 151 -20.62 -12.23 -7.26
CA GLU A 151 -20.17 -13.02 -8.41
C GLU A 151 -19.63 -14.39 -7.98
N ALA A 152 -18.87 -14.45 -6.89
CA ALA A 152 -18.30 -15.70 -6.40
C ALA A 152 -19.33 -16.63 -5.74
N VAL A 153 -20.32 -16.08 -5.03
CA VAL A 153 -21.34 -16.86 -4.29
C VAL A 153 -22.56 -17.17 -5.15
N GLY A 154 -22.88 -16.33 -6.14
CA GLY A 154 -24.09 -16.42 -6.96
C GLY A 154 -25.36 -15.88 -6.29
N LEU A 155 -25.23 -15.24 -5.11
CA LEU A 155 -26.32 -14.61 -4.36
C LEU A 155 -25.95 -13.17 -4.01
N PRO A 156 -26.90 -12.23 -3.90
CA PRO A 156 -26.59 -10.86 -3.49
C PRO A 156 -25.99 -10.81 -2.09
N ILE A 157 -24.71 -10.40 -2.00
CA ILE A 157 -24.00 -10.23 -0.73
C ILE A 157 -23.84 -8.73 -0.44
N PRO A 158 -24.66 -8.13 0.45
CA PRO A 158 -24.52 -6.73 0.82
C PRO A 158 -23.27 -6.53 1.68
N VAL A 159 -22.46 -5.52 1.33
CA VAL A 159 -21.30 -5.09 2.11
C VAL A 159 -21.52 -3.65 2.52
N THR A 160 -21.41 -3.38 3.82
CA THR A 160 -21.63 -2.05 4.39
C THR A 160 -20.31 -1.27 4.40
N PRO A 161 -20.25 -0.06 3.81
CA PRO A 161 -19.07 0.78 3.91
C PRO A 161 -18.93 1.39 5.31
N VAL A 162 -17.72 1.31 5.86
CA VAL A 162 -17.35 1.89 7.15
C VAL A 162 -16.11 2.75 6.98
N LEU A 163 -16.20 4.04 7.30
CA LEU A 163 -15.06 4.94 7.36
C LEU A 163 -14.60 5.10 8.82
N THR A 164 -13.39 4.61 9.12
CA THR A 164 -12.82 4.67 10.47
C THR A 164 -11.75 5.74 10.57
N PHE A 165 -11.91 6.65 11.54
CA PHE A 165 -10.91 7.67 11.84
C PHE A 165 -9.92 7.19 12.91
N VAL A 166 -8.64 7.30 12.58
CA VAL A 166 -7.54 7.03 13.52
C VAL A 166 -6.77 8.32 13.79
N GLY A 167 -6.64 8.65 15.06
CA GLY A 167 -5.98 9.87 15.50
C GLY A 167 -6.41 10.27 16.90
N SER A 168 -5.89 11.39 17.37
CA SER A 168 -6.22 12.02 18.65
C SER A 168 -6.82 13.42 18.48
N GLY A 169 -6.92 13.92 17.25
CA GLY A 169 -7.60 15.18 16.95
C GLY A 169 -9.11 15.12 17.23
N VAL A 170 -9.72 16.27 17.49
CA VAL A 170 -11.16 16.35 17.73
C VAL A 170 -11.92 16.08 16.42
N ILE A 171 -12.96 15.25 16.51
CA ILE A 171 -13.90 14.99 15.41
C ILE A 171 -15.21 15.71 15.73
N SER A 172 -15.60 16.65 14.88
CA SER A 172 -16.87 17.38 14.98
C SER A 172 -17.82 16.90 13.89
N VAL A 173 -18.97 16.35 14.28
CA VAL A 173 -19.97 15.79 13.36
C VAL A 173 -21.21 16.67 13.35
N TYR A 174 -21.51 17.25 12.19
CA TYR A 174 -22.69 18.08 11.92
C TYR A 174 -23.75 17.34 11.09
N GLY A 175 -23.47 16.09 10.73
CA GLY A 175 -24.36 15.19 10.01
C GLY A 175 -23.58 13.96 9.57
N LEU A 176 -24.20 12.78 9.67
CA LEU A 176 -23.61 11.53 9.20
C LEU A 176 -23.90 11.35 7.70
N PRO A 177 -22.96 10.79 6.92
CA PRO A 177 -23.22 10.43 5.54
C PRO A 177 -24.29 9.34 5.47
N LYS A 178 -25.09 9.38 4.41
CA LYS A 178 -26.04 8.30 4.12
C LYS A 178 -25.28 7.08 3.62
N ASP A 179 -25.77 5.87 3.88
CA ASP A 179 -25.20 4.64 3.30
C ASP A 179 -23.68 4.48 3.52
N CYS A 180 -23.15 5.04 4.62
CA CYS A 180 -21.76 4.92 5.04
C CYS A 180 -21.69 5.12 6.55
N MET A 181 -21.25 4.09 7.27
CA MET A 181 -21.07 4.20 8.71
C MET A 181 -19.74 4.89 9.00
N MET A 182 -19.69 5.63 10.09
CA MET A 182 -18.46 6.26 10.57
C MET A 182 -18.23 5.94 12.02
N ALA A 183 -16.99 5.64 12.36
CA ALA A 183 -16.57 5.42 13.73
C ALA A 183 -15.15 5.95 13.96
N THR A 184 -14.81 6.18 15.22
CA THR A 184 -13.41 6.20 15.62
C THR A 184 -12.91 4.77 15.74
N HIS A 185 -11.59 4.55 15.64
CA HIS A 185 -11.02 3.23 15.89
C HIS A 185 -11.48 2.61 17.22
N ARG A 186 -11.59 3.42 18.28
CA ARG A 186 -12.02 2.98 19.63
C ARG A 186 -13.47 2.52 19.73
N GLU A 187 -14.29 2.86 18.75
CA GLU A 187 -15.72 2.53 18.71
C GLU A 187 -16.03 1.56 17.58
N LEU A 188 -15.02 1.13 16.83
CA LEU A 188 -15.19 0.29 15.66
C LEU A 188 -15.77 -1.07 16.04
N ASP A 189 -15.28 -1.68 17.12
CA ASP A 189 -15.80 -2.92 17.67
C ASP A 189 -17.30 -2.81 18.01
N ARG A 190 -17.69 -1.74 18.73
CA ARG A 190 -19.07 -1.48 19.13
C ARG A 190 -19.97 -1.24 17.92
N LEU A 191 -19.49 -0.46 16.95
CA LEU A 191 -20.21 -0.20 15.71
C LEU A 191 -20.49 -1.51 14.96
N LEU A 192 -19.48 -2.38 14.84
CA LEU A 192 -19.59 -3.65 14.15
C LEU A 192 -20.57 -4.60 14.87
N VAL A 193 -20.56 -4.66 16.20
CA VAL A 193 -21.50 -5.50 16.97
C VAL A 193 -22.92 -4.93 17.01
N ALA A 194 -23.09 -3.62 16.95
CA ALA A 194 -24.40 -2.96 17.05
C ALA A 194 -25.41 -3.42 15.98
N GLY A 195 -24.93 -3.99 14.87
CA GLY A 195 -25.77 -4.57 13.83
C GLY A 195 -26.55 -5.83 14.24
N GLY A 196 -26.23 -6.44 15.39
CA GLY A 196 -26.88 -7.65 15.92
C GLY A 196 -26.48 -8.93 15.17
N ASN A 197 -27.22 -10.02 15.35
CA ASN A 197 -26.93 -11.29 14.67
C ASN A 197 -27.79 -11.42 13.40
N ARG A 198 -27.36 -10.77 12.32
CA ARG A 198 -28.02 -10.81 11.00
C ARG A 198 -27.71 -12.09 10.23
N ILE A 199 -26.51 -12.62 10.40
CA ILE A 199 -26.09 -13.89 9.80
C ILE A 199 -25.58 -14.85 10.88
N SER A 200 -25.71 -16.15 10.62
CA SER A 200 -25.18 -17.15 11.55
C SER A 200 -23.65 -17.17 11.56
N PRO A 201 -23.00 -17.55 12.66
CA PRO A 201 -21.55 -17.72 12.70
C PRO A 201 -21.02 -18.67 11.61
N ALA A 202 -21.74 -19.76 11.33
CA ALA A 202 -21.38 -20.69 10.26
C ALA A 202 -21.48 -20.06 8.86
N THR A 203 -22.42 -19.12 8.65
CA THR A 203 -22.52 -18.35 7.41
C THR A 203 -21.36 -17.37 7.29
N ALA A 204 -21.02 -16.67 8.37
CA ALA A 204 -19.87 -15.76 8.42
C ALA A 204 -18.56 -16.50 8.08
N GLU A 205 -18.38 -17.71 8.62
CA GLU A 205 -17.22 -18.56 8.32
C GLU A 205 -17.18 -19.01 6.84
N LYS A 206 -18.31 -19.40 6.26
CA LYS A 206 -18.35 -19.76 4.84
C LYS A 206 -18.00 -18.56 3.94
N LEU A 207 -18.56 -17.39 4.24
CA LEU A 207 -18.29 -16.17 3.49
C LEU A 207 -16.84 -15.72 3.67
N SER A 208 -16.24 -15.93 4.84
CA SER A 208 -14.83 -15.62 5.06
C SER A 208 -13.90 -16.50 4.23
N ARG A 209 -14.20 -17.79 4.09
CA ARG A 209 -13.45 -18.68 3.18
C ARG A 209 -13.54 -18.24 1.72
N VAL A 210 -14.72 -17.81 1.26
CA VAL A 210 -14.89 -17.25 -0.09
C VAL A 210 -14.08 -15.97 -0.26
N ALA A 211 -14.16 -15.05 0.70
CA ALA A 211 -13.40 -13.81 0.66
C ALA A 211 -11.87 -14.02 0.78
N GLN A 212 -11.41 -15.08 1.42
CA GLN A 212 -9.98 -15.45 1.45
C GLN A 212 -9.48 -16.04 0.13
N ALA A 213 -10.39 -16.58 -0.69
CA ALA A 213 -10.04 -17.21 -1.94
C ALA A 213 -9.57 -16.13 -2.94
N PRO A 214 -8.32 -16.18 -3.43
CA PRO A 214 -7.79 -15.21 -4.38
C PRO A 214 -8.73 -14.95 -5.56
N GLN A 215 -9.25 -16.04 -6.15
CA GLN A 215 -10.11 -16.05 -7.35
C GLN A 215 -11.38 -15.20 -7.22
N THR A 216 -11.88 -14.98 -6.00
CA THR A 216 -13.03 -14.10 -5.73
C THR A 216 -12.80 -12.68 -6.24
N TRP A 217 -11.54 -12.28 -6.32
CA TRP A 217 -11.11 -10.92 -6.61
C TRP A 217 -10.51 -10.75 -8.00
N HIS A 218 -10.37 -11.84 -8.78
CA HIS A 218 -9.60 -11.91 -10.04
C HIS A 218 -10.18 -11.12 -11.23
N ASN A 219 -11.29 -10.41 -11.06
CA ASN A 219 -11.80 -9.46 -12.06
C ASN A 219 -11.11 -8.07 -12.00
N GLY A 220 -10.18 -7.88 -11.07
CA GLY A 220 -9.04 -6.97 -11.27
C GLY A 220 -7.78 -7.69 -10.80
N THR A 221 -6.62 -7.22 -11.22
CA THR A 221 -5.31 -7.79 -10.87
C THR A 221 -5.17 -7.97 -9.36
N TYR A 222 -5.53 -9.16 -8.87
CA TYR A 222 -5.43 -9.54 -7.47
C TYR A 222 -3.96 -9.53 -7.10
N ARG A 223 -3.55 -8.54 -6.29
CA ARG A 223 -2.26 -8.58 -5.61
C ARG A 223 -2.54 -9.05 -4.18
N PRO A 224 -2.18 -10.29 -3.80
CA PRO A 224 -2.26 -10.71 -2.42
C PRO A 224 -1.40 -9.77 -1.60
N THR A 225 -1.94 -9.27 -0.51
CA THR A 225 -1.21 -8.34 0.35
C THR A 225 -0.05 -9.01 1.11
N GLY A 226 0.12 -10.32 0.95
CA GLY A 226 1.34 -11.07 1.28
C GLY A 226 2.57 -10.67 0.47
N ASP A 227 2.43 -9.90 -0.61
CA ASP A 227 3.54 -9.25 -1.32
C ASP A 227 3.82 -7.82 -0.84
N TYR A 228 3.67 -7.55 0.47
CA TYR A 228 4.30 -6.40 1.12
C TYR A 228 5.84 -6.59 1.21
N ARG A 229 6.47 -6.85 0.06
CA ARG A 229 7.90 -6.65 -0.15
C ARG A 229 8.05 -5.23 -0.67
N TRP A 230 8.06 -4.26 0.24
CA TRP A 230 8.23 -2.86 -0.09
C TRP A 230 9.68 -2.64 -0.54
N TYR A 231 9.89 -2.75 -1.86
CA TYR A 231 11.10 -2.51 -2.63
C TYR A 231 12.29 -3.45 -2.36
N ASP A 232 12.98 -3.83 -3.44
CA ASP A 232 14.37 -4.27 -3.39
C ASP A 232 15.18 -3.20 -2.63
N GLU A 233 16.16 -3.61 -1.82
CA GLU A 233 16.94 -2.72 -0.96
C GLU A 233 17.28 -1.39 -1.68
N GLY A 234 16.68 -0.30 -1.20
CA GLY A 234 17.02 1.05 -1.64
C GLY A 234 15.99 1.81 -2.50
N ARG A 235 14.99 1.16 -3.12
CA ARG A 235 13.98 1.88 -3.93
C ARG A 235 12.76 2.32 -3.13
N THR A 236 12.09 3.40 -3.56
CA THR A 236 10.79 3.86 -3.01
C THR A 236 9.87 4.33 -4.12
N ALA A 237 8.59 4.63 -3.85
CA ALA A 237 7.64 5.15 -4.85
C ALA A 237 8.10 6.43 -5.58
N ALA A 238 9.17 7.08 -5.10
CA ALA A 238 9.83 8.20 -5.74
C ALA A 238 10.84 7.81 -6.85
N ASP A 239 11.26 6.54 -6.92
CA ASP A 239 12.12 6.01 -7.99
C ASP A 239 11.27 5.65 -9.21
N LYS A 240 10.99 6.65 -10.05
CA LYS A 240 10.40 6.40 -11.36
C LYS A 240 11.52 5.94 -12.32
N PRO A 241 11.36 4.84 -13.08
CA PRO A 241 12.28 4.56 -14.17
C PRO A 241 12.15 5.69 -15.20
N ALA A 242 13.26 6.37 -15.48
CA ALA A 242 13.33 7.30 -16.60
C ALA A 242 13.02 6.51 -17.89
N GLY A 243 11.92 6.89 -18.55
CA GLY A 243 11.43 6.21 -19.74
C GLY A 243 12.49 6.16 -20.83
N ARG A 244 12.69 4.96 -21.39
CA ARG A 244 13.48 4.71 -22.60
C ARG A 244 12.72 5.34 -23.78
N ARG A 245 13.37 6.28 -24.48
CA ARG A 245 12.95 6.77 -25.80
C ARG A 245 13.13 5.68 -26.85
#